data_AF-A0A1Y3T8L9-F1
#
_entry.id   AF-A0A1Y3T8L9-F1
#
_cell.length_a   1.000
_cell.length_b   1.000
_cell.length_c   1.000
_cell.angle_alpha   90.00
_cell.angle_beta   90.00
_cell.angle_gamma   90.00
#
_symmetry.space_group_name_H-M   'P 1'
#
loop_
_entity.id
_entity.type
_entity.pdbx_description
1 polymer ?
#
loop_
_entity_poly.entity_id
_entity_poly.type
_entity_poly.pdbx_seq_one_letter_code
_entity_poly.pdbx_strand_id
1 'polypeptide(L)'
;FGKTCQKKTKDTFINHIKPGSHLIHDKEKSHKILIKELKLSDESYDANKLKKCKDKDNPLNPINRQCYLLKRFLRSHPGFSRDDIQHYINLYCFISNPPADKLEKVEMVLNSAIHLTKSLRYRDFYASKSR
;
A
#
# COMPACT_ATOMS: atom_id res chain seq x y z
N PHE A 1 6.54 -7.69 -18.18
CA PHE A 1 6.02 -7.34 -16.84
C PHE A 1 5.93 -5.83 -16.74
N GLY A 2 4.81 -5.26 -16.28
CA GLY A 2 4.75 -3.81 -16.02
C GLY A 2 3.36 -3.18 -16.08
N LYS A 3 2.46 -3.67 -16.95
CA LYS A 3 1.06 -3.21 -16.97
C LYS A 3 0.18 -4.12 -16.14
N THR A 4 -0.67 -3.51 -15.32
CA THR A 4 -1.73 -4.23 -14.62
C THR A 4 -2.79 -4.73 -15.62
N CYS A 5 -3.61 -5.68 -15.22
CA CYS A 5 -4.75 -6.16 -15.98
C CYS A 5 -5.97 -6.26 -15.06
N GLN A 6 -7.17 -6.32 -15.64
CA GLN A 6 -8.41 -6.38 -14.87
C GLN A 6 -8.40 -7.53 -13.85
N LYS A 7 -7.92 -8.72 -14.23
CA LYS A 7 -7.83 -9.85 -13.29
C LYS A 7 -6.96 -9.52 -12.07
N LYS A 8 -5.73 -9.03 -12.27
CA LYS A 8 -4.84 -8.66 -11.16
C LYS A 8 -5.42 -7.56 -10.29
N THR A 9 -5.95 -6.51 -10.92
CA THR A 9 -6.62 -5.40 -10.21
C THR A 9 -7.80 -5.91 -9.37
N LYS A 10 -8.61 -6.82 -9.90
CA LYS A 10 -9.70 -7.46 -9.16
C LYS A 10 -9.16 -8.25 -7.97
N ASP A 11 -8.27 -9.20 -8.22
CA ASP A 11 -7.73 -10.11 -7.21
C ASP A 11 -7.06 -9.33 -6.07
N THR A 12 -6.37 -8.23 -6.38
CA THR A 12 -5.74 -7.37 -5.38
C THR A 12 -6.75 -6.56 -4.59
N PHE A 13 -7.71 -5.87 -5.23
CA PHE A 13 -8.46 -4.79 -4.56
C PHE A 13 -9.89 -5.15 -4.14
N ILE A 14 -10.49 -6.21 -4.67
CA ILE A 14 -11.94 -6.45 -4.53
C ILE A 14 -12.40 -6.59 -3.07
N ASN A 15 -11.55 -7.15 -2.21
CA ASN A 15 -11.85 -7.34 -0.79
C ASN A 15 -11.44 -6.15 0.10
N HIS A 16 -10.85 -5.11 -0.49
CA HIS A 16 -10.37 -3.92 0.22
C HIS A 16 -11.19 -2.67 -0.06
N ILE A 17 -12.15 -2.74 -0.99
CA ILE A 17 -13.02 -1.62 -1.37
C ILE A 17 -14.45 -1.98 -1.01
N LYS A 18 -15.10 -1.12 -0.23
CA LYS A 18 -16.51 -1.30 0.14
C LYS A 18 -17.41 -1.16 -1.10
N PRO A 19 -18.36 -2.06 -1.36
CA PRO A 19 -19.33 -1.92 -2.44
C PRO A 19 -20.10 -0.59 -2.37
N GLY A 20 -20.42 -0.01 -3.52
CA GLY A 20 -21.11 1.29 -3.63
C GLY A 20 -20.26 2.52 -3.33
N SER A 21 -18.95 2.37 -3.09
CA SER A 21 -18.04 3.50 -2.87
C SER A 21 -17.85 4.35 -4.13
N HIS A 22 -17.26 5.54 -3.96
CA HIS A 22 -16.86 6.41 -5.05
C HIS A 22 -15.37 6.26 -5.36
N LEU A 23 -15.02 5.88 -6.59
CA LEU A 23 -13.65 5.65 -7.04
C LEU A 23 -13.13 6.85 -7.84
N ILE A 24 -12.11 7.51 -7.32
CA ILE A 24 -11.39 8.58 -8.02
C ILE A 24 -10.09 7.98 -8.57
N HIS A 25 -9.93 7.97 -9.89
CA HIS A 25 -8.82 7.27 -10.55
C HIS A 25 -8.34 7.96 -11.84
N ASP A 26 -7.26 7.45 -12.41
CA ASP A 26 -6.84 7.84 -13.76
C ASP A 26 -7.63 7.05 -14.82
N LYS A 27 -7.38 7.28 -16.11
CA LYS A 27 -8.04 6.53 -17.19
C LYS A 27 -7.52 5.08 -17.38
N GLU A 28 -7.01 4.45 -16.32
CA GLU A 28 -6.52 3.07 -16.37
C GLU A 28 -7.67 2.08 -16.63
N LYS A 29 -7.54 1.28 -17.69
CA LYS A 29 -8.61 0.39 -18.15
C LYS A 29 -8.85 -0.78 -17.18
N SER A 30 -7.88 -1.08 -16.34
CA SER A 30 -7.95 -2.19 -15.39
C SER A 30 -8.99 -1.98 -14.28
N HIS A 31 -9.33 -0.74 -13.92
CA HIS A 31 -10.28 -0.44 -12.84
C HIS A 31 -11.74 -0.74 -13.20
N LYS A 32 -12.08 -0.87 -14.49
CA LYS A 32 -13.46 -1.12 -14.97
C LYS A 32 -14.12 -2.34 -14.32
N ILE A 33 -13.34 -3.38 -14.03
CA ILE A 33 -13.86 -4.59 -13.39
C ILE A 33 -14.30 -4.32 -11.95
N LEU A 34 -13.56 -3.49 -11.21
CA LEU A 34 -13.91 -3.12 -9.83
C LEU A 34 -15.20 -2.30 -9.82
N ILE A 35 -15.31 -1.32 -10.74
CA ILE A 35 -16.51 -0.49 -10.88
C ILE A 35 -17.74 -1.36 -11.10
N LYS A 36 -17.66 -2.34 -12.00
CA LYS A 36 -18.75 -3.26 -12.31
C LYS A 36 -19.10 -4.17 -11.13
N GLU A 37 -18.12 -4.88 -10.57
CA GLU A 37 -18.33 -5.92 -9.56
C GLU A 37 -18.79 -5.34 -8.21
N LEU A 38 -18.22 -4.20 -7.82
CA LEU A 38 -18.53 -3.54 -6.54
C LEU A 38 -19.61 -2.46 -6.69
N LYS A 39 -20.20 -2.29 -7.88
CA LYS A 39 -21.20 -1.26 -8.20
C LYS A 39 -20.74 0.13 -7.76
N LEU A 40 -19.50 0.48 -8.06
CA LEU A 40 -18.92 1.76 -7.68
C LEU A 40 -19.46 2.88 -8.56
N SER A 41 -19.56 4.08 -8.00
CA SER A 41 -19.54 5.29 -8.83
C SER A 41 -18.07 5.67 -9.08
N ASP A 42 -17.76 6.31 -10.20
CA ASP A 42 -16.37 6.68 -10.50
C ASP A 42 -16.21 8.04 -11.17
N GLU A 43 -15.05 8.64 -10.94
CA GLU A 43 -14.57 9.82 -11.64
C GLU A 43 -13.14 9.53 -12.14
N SER A 44 -12.94 9.64 -13.46
CA SER A 44 -11.66 9.33 -14.09
C SER A 44 -11.00 10.54 -14.73
N TYR A 45 -9.70 10.68 -14.51
CA TYR A 45 -8.93 11.82 -14.99
C TYR A 45 -7.84 11.44 -15.98
N ASP A 46 -7.66 12.29 -16.99
CA ASP A 46 -6.63 12.11 -18.00
C ASP A 46 -5.28 12.61 -17.50
N ALA A 47 -4.32 11.70 -17.31
CA ALA A 47 -2.99 12.04 -16.82
C ALA A 47 -2.29 13.10 -17.69
N ASN A 48 -2.52 13.14 -19.01
CA ASN A 48 -1.90 14.14 -19.88
C ASN A 48 -2.49 15.54 -19.67
N LYS A 49 -3.77 15.62 -19.29
CA LYS A 49 -4.40 16.89 -18.92
C LYS A 49 -3.92 17.33 -17.53
N LEU A 50 -3.89 16.41 -16.57
CA LEU A 50 -3.47 16.71 -15.20
C LEU A 50 -2.03 17.19 -15.08
N LYS A 51 -1.12 16.75 -15.95
CA LYS A 51 0.27 17.26 -15.99
C LYS A 51 0.39 18.77 -16.20
N LYS A 52 -0.62 19.39 -16.80
CA LYS A 52 -0.65 20.84 -17.07
C LYS A 52 -1.38 21.62 -15.97
N CYS A 53 -2.04 20.93 -15.05
CA CYS A 53 -2.72 21.54 -13.91
C CYS A 53 -1.74 21.82 -12.77
N LYS A 54 -2.03 22.84 -11.96
CA LYS A 54 -1.28 23.05 -10.71
C LYS A 54 -1.62 21.93 -9.72
N ASP A 55 -0.66 21.54 -8.89
CA ASP A 55 -0.84 20.43 -7.93
C ASP A 55 -2.05 20.61 -7.00
N LYS A 56 -2.36 21.85 -6.60
CA LYS A 56 -3.53 22.18 -5.77
C LYS A 56 -4.87 21.89 -6.45
N ASP A 57 -4.90 21.92 -7.77
CA ASP A 57 -6.10 21.73 -8.60
C ASP A 57 -6.14 20.30 -9.17
N ASN A 58 -5.15 19.46 -8.84
CA ASN A 58 -5.06 18.09 -9.32
C ASN A 58 -5.78 17.13 -8.35
N PRO A 59 -6.93 16.55 -8.74
CA PRO A 59 -7.71 15.65 -7.87
C PRO A 59 -6.97 14.36 -7.52
N LEU A 60 -5.97 13.95 -8.30
CA LEU A 60 -5.11 12.79 -8.01
C LEU A 60 -3.89 13.15 -7.16
N ASN A 61 -3.70 14.42 -6.79
CA ASN A 61 -2.56 14.85 -5.99
C ASN A 61 -2.43 14.13 -4.63
N PRO A 62 -3.52 13.83 -3.89
CA PRO A 62 -3.42 13.05 -2.65
C PRO A 62 -2.75 11.69 -2.86
N ILE A 63 -3.09 10.97 -3.94
CA ILE A 63 -2.49 9.68 -4.27
C ILE A 63 -1.05 9.86 -4.77
N ASN A 64 -0.78 10.88 -5.59
CA ASN A 64 0.59 11.20 -6.02
C ASN A 64 1.52 11.50 -4.84
N ARG A 65 1.01 12.22 -3.83
CA ARG A 65 1.71 12.51 -2.58
C ARG A 65 2.05 11.22 -1.83
N GLN A 66 1.10 10.28 -1.71
CA GLN A 66 1.35 8.98 -1.09
C GLN A 66 2.41 8.16 -1.85
N CYS A 67 2.32 8.11 -3.18
CA CYS A 67 3.33 7.46 -4.03
C CYS A 67 4.73 8.07 -3.85
N TYR A 68 4.81 9.40 -3.72
CA TYR A 68 6.07 10.11 -3.47
C TYR A 68 6.65 9.78 -2.08
N LEU A 69 5.81 9.80 -1.04
CA LEU A 69 6.23 9.48 0.33
C LEU A 69 6.69 8.02 0.45
N LEU A 70 5.97 7.07 -0.15
CA LEU A 70 6.38 5.67 -0.18
C LEU A 70 7.74 5.49 -0.90
N LYS A 71 7.96 6.16 -2.03
CA LYS A 71 9.26 6.15 -2.72
C LYS A 71 10.39 6.70 -1.83
N ARG A 72 10.14 7.79 -1.09
CA ARG A 72 11.12 8.35 -0.16
C ARG A 72 11.43 7.40 0.98
N PHE A 73 10.39 6.80 1.56
CA PHE A 73 10.54 5.80 2.61
C PHE A 73 11.37 4.59 2.16
N LEU A 74 11.12 4.04 0.97
CA LEU A 74 11.93 2.92 0.47
C LEU A 74 13.38 3.34 0.18
N ARG A 75 13.60 4.55 -0.35
CA ARG A 75 14.95 5.08 -0.63
C ARG A 75 15.78 5.36 0.62
N SER A 76 15.15 5.61 1.77
CA SER A 76 15.90 5.79 3.02
C SER A 76 16.42 4.48 3.62
N HIS A 77 16.08 3.33 3.04
CA HIS A 77 16.49 2.00 3.51
C HIS A 77 17.25 1.23 2.41
N PRO A 78 18.45 1.66 1.99
CA PRO A 78 19.13 1.13 0.80
C PRO A 78 19.48 -0.37 0.85
N GLY A 79 19.48 -0.99 2.03
CA GLY A 79 19.74 -2.41 2.24
C GLY A 79 18.49 -3.30 2.29
N PHE A 80 17.30 -2.79 1.93
CA PHE A 80 16.07 -3.57 2.05
C PHE A 80 16.02 -4.71 1.03
N SER A 81 15.65 -5.92 1.48
CA SER A 81 15.38 -7.04 0.58
C SER A 81 14.05 -6.85 -0.15
N ARG A 82 14.02 -7.13 -1.45
CA ARG A 82 12.77 -7.15 -2.22
C ARG A 82 11.81 -8.22 -1.74
N ASP A 83 12.32 -9.31 -1.17
CA ASP A 83 11.51 -10.39 -0.62
C ASP A 83 10.70 -9.92 0.60
N ASP A 84 11.17 -8.87 1.27
CA ASP A 84 10.52 -8.25 2.43
C ASP A 84 9.62 -7.06 2.07
N ILE A 85 9.39 -6.77 0.78
CA ILE A 85 8.67 -5.54 0.35
C ILE A 85 7.32 -5.37 1.05
N GLN A 86 6.59 -6.46 1.30
CA GLN A 86 5.32 -6.40 2.00
C GLN A 86 5.48 -5.93 3.45
N HIS A 87 6.53 -6.37 4.16
CA HIS A 87 6.82 -5.93 5.53
C HIS A 87 7.15 -4.43 5.57
N TYR A 88 7.91 -3.93 4.60
CA TYR A 88 8.19 -2.49 4.48
C TYR A 88 6.94 -1.67 4.18
N ILE A 89 6.06 -2.16 3.31
CA ILE A 89 4.78 -1.50 3.03
C ILE A 89 3.89 -1.49 4.28
N ASN A 90 3.84 -2.60 5.03
CA ASN A 90 3.10 -2.66 6.30
C ASN A 90 3.63 -1.64 7.32
N LEU A 91 4.96 -1.50 7.43
CA LEU A 91 5.59 -0.50 8.29
C LEU A 91 5.27 0.92 7.84
N TYR A 92 5.32 1.20 6.52
CA TYR A 92 4.90 2.48 5.97
C TYR A 92 3.45 2.80 6.32
N CYS A 93 2.55 1.82 6.17
CA CYS A 93 1.14 1.97 6.53
C CYS A 93 0.98 2.22 8.04
N PHE A 94 1.70 1.50 8.90
CA PHE A 94 1.66 1.72 10.35
C PHE A 94 2.12 3.14 10.72
N ILE A 95 3.19 3.63 10.09
CA ILE A 95 3.71 4.99 10.33
C ILE A 95 2.73 6.06 9.81
N SER A 96 2.06 5.82 8.68
CA SER A 96 1.25 6.82 7.99
C SER A 96 -0.20 6.89 8.46
N ASN A 97 -0.69 5.85 9.14
CA ASN A 97 -2.05 5.79 9.65
C ASN A 97 -2.11 6.16 11.15
N PRO A 98 -3.31 6.47 11.68
CA PRO A 98 -3.51 6.65 13.11
C PRO A 98 -3.01 5.45 13.94
N PRO A 99 -2.64 5.64 15.21
CA PRO A 99 -2.70 6.91 15.97
C PRO A 99 -1.69 7.95 15.46
N ALA A 100 -1.93 9.24 15.72
CA ALA A 100 -0.98 10.29 15.30
C ALA A 100 0.16 10.47 16.31
N ASP A 101 -0.11 10.17 17.59
CA ASP A 101 0.90 10.22 18.64
C ASP A 101 1.96 9.12 18.43
N LYS A 102 3.22 9.51 18.50
CA LYS A 102 4.36 8.62 18.38
C LYS A 102 4.49 7.71 19.60
N LEU A 103 4.13 8.20 20.79
CA LEU A 103 4.23 7.39 22.01
C LEU A 103 3.21 6.26 22.01
N GLU A 104 1.98 6.52 21.58
CA GLU A 104 0.97 5.47 21.35
C GLU A 104 1.47 4.41 20.36
N LYS A 105 2.13 4.82 19.27
CA LYS A 105 2.72 3.85 18.32
C LYS A 105 3.83 3.01 18.97
N VAL A 106 4.69 3.62 19.77
CA VAL A 106 5.76 2.91 20.49
C VAL A 106 5.14 1.88 21.43
N GLU A 107 4.13 2.27 22.20
CA GLU A 107 3.39 1.39 23.08
C GLU A 107 2.76 0.22 22.31
N MET A 108 2.10 0.47 21.17
CA MET A 108 1.53 -0.58 20.33
C MET A 108 2.58 -1.60 19.87
N VAL A 109 3.77 -1.14 19.48
CA VAL A 109 4.88 -2.01 19.04
C VAL A 109 5.43 -2.82 20.23
N LEU A 110 5.63 -2.18 21.37
CA LEU A 110 6.14 -2.85 22.59
C LEU A 110 5.14 -3.90 23.09
N ASN A 111 3.87 -3.56 23.19
CA ASN A 111 2.82 -4.50 23.60
C ASN A 111 2.72 -5.66 22.61
N SER A 112 2.83 -5.39 21.30
CA SER A 112 2.91 -6.45 20.30
C SER A 112 4.13 -7.34 20.52
N ALA A 113 5.33 -6.80 20.73
CA ALA A 113 6.54 -7.59 20.92
C ALA A 113 6.52 -8.42 22.22
N ILE A 114 5.97 -7.88 23.30
CA ILE A 114 5.90 -8.53 24.62
C ILE A 114 4.84 -9.64 24.61
N HIS A 115 3.66 -9.38 24.04
CA HIS A 115 2.55 -10.35 24.07
C HIS A 115 2.56 -11.34 22.91
N LEU A 116 3.26 -11.04 21.81
CA LEU A 116 3.42 -11.97 20.70
C LEU A 116 4.46 -13.03 21.06
N THR A 117 4.04 -14.04 21.79
CA THR A 117 4.85 -15.23 22.09
C THR A 117 4.98 -16.10 20.84
N LYS A 118 5.91 -15.73 19.95
CA LYS A 118 6.40 -16.63 18.91
C LYS A 118 7.60 -17.39 19.44
N SER A 119 7.41 -18.67 19.75
CA SER A 119 8.52 -19.56 20.08
C SER A 119 9.32 -19.88 18.82
N LEU A 120 10.52 -19.31 18.68
CA LEU A 120 11.45 -19.68 17.63
C LEU A 120 12.22 -20.92 18.11
N ARG A 121 11.92 -22.09 17.53
CA ARG A 121 12.68 -23.30 17.84
C ARG A 121 14.08 -23.18 17.24
N TYR A 122 15.09 -23.39 18.07
CA TYR A 122 16.50 -23.32 17.68
C TYR A 122 16.80 -24.14 16.41
N ARG A 123 16.29 -25.37 16.32
CA ARG A 123 16.48 -26.23 15.14
C ARG A 123 15.89 -25.63 13.87
N ASP A 124 14.69 -25.04 13.93
CA ASP A 124 14.00 -24.49 12.75
C ASP A 124 14.73 -23.25 12.21
N PHE A 125 15.32 -22.43 13.09
CA PHE A 125 16.08 -21.24 12.69
C PHE A 125 17.46 -21.54 12.09
N TYR A 126 18.13 -22.58 12.59
CA TYR A 126 19.48 -22.95 12.14
C TYR A 126 19.51 -24.08 11.10
N ALA A 127 18.39 -24.76 10.83
CA ALA A 127 18.32 -25.82 9.84
C ALA A 127 18.63 -25.33 8.40
N SER A 128 18.34 -24.05 8.08
CA SER A 128 18.52 -23.51 6.73
C SER A 128 19.91 -22.89 6.46
N LYS A 129 20.94 -23.22 7.25
CA LYS A 129 22.34 -22.81 6.98
C LYS A 129 23.30 -23.99 6.74
N SER A 130 22.79 -25.07 6.16
CA SER A 130 23.58 -26.17 5.62
C SER A 130 23.58 -26.07 4.09
N ARG A 131 24.66 -25.49 3.53
CA ARG A 131 25.15 -25.47 2.14
C ARG A 131 24.14 -25.63 0.99
#